data_AF-A0A1I7NFR2-F1
#
_entry.id   AF-A0A1I7NFR2-F1
#
_cell.length_a   1.000
_cell.length_b   1.000
_cell.length_c   1.000
_cell.angle_alpha   90.00
_cell.angle_beta   90.00
_cell.angle_gamma   90.00
#
_symmetry.space_group_name_H-M   'P 1'
#
loop_
_entity.id
_entity.type
_entity.pdbx_description
1 polymer ?
#
loop_
_entity_poly.entity_id
_entity_poly.type
_entity_poly.pdbx_seq_one_letter_code
_entity_poly.pdbx_strand_id
1 'polypeptide(L)'
;MSEFDPRNWFWIVAGDETKAWSSAARAFVTEYPADRLSRIANEVELYDVLARQYPVGAPSRTFTEAECIAALNNIDASVLETAVGNLNQAAASIGFNLPSIA
;
A
#
# COMPACT_ATOMS: atom_id res chain seq x y z
N MET A 1 8.11 10.57 20.26
CA MET A 1 7.92 9.84 18.99
C MET A 1 8.21 8.40 19.28
N SER A 2 7.22 7.51 19.21
CA SER A 2 7.45 6.08 19.35
C SER A 2 8.44 5.66 18.27
N GLU A 3 9.53 5.03 18.69
CA GLU A 3 10.55 4.51 17.79
C GLU A 3 9.89 3.54 16.80
N PHE A 4 10.18 3.67 15.51
CA PHE A 4 9.61 2.80 14.48
C PHE A 4 10.12 1.37 14.69
N ASP A 5 9.27 0.51 15.22
CA ASP A 5 9.54 -0.93 15.33
C ASP A 5 8.58 -1.70 14.40
N PRO A 6 9.06 -2.16 13.23
CA PRO A 6 8.27 -2.92 12.27
C PRO A 6 7.56 -4.14 12.88
N ARG A 7 8.11 -4.70 13.97
CA ARG A 7 7.58 -5.89 14.65
C ARG A 7 6.24 -5.62 15.32
N ASN A 8 6.03 -4.40 15.81
CA ASN A 8 4.81 -3.99 16.51
C ASN A 8 3.88 -3.16 15.61
N TRP A 9 4.13 -3.18 14.30
CA TRP A 9 3.37 -2.42 13.31
C TRP A 9 2.30 -3.27 12.64
N PHE A 10 1.22 -2.61 12.23
CA PHE A 10 0.07 -3.20 11.57
C PHE A 10 -0.09 -2.60 10.17
N TRP A 11 -0.48 -3.42 9.20
CA TRP A 11 -0.56 -3.00 7.80
C TRP A 11 -1.94 -3.29 7.23
N ILE A 12 -2.70 -2.25 6.88
CA ILE A 12 -3.91 -2.38 6.06
C ILE A 12 -3.45 -2.61 4.62
N VAL A 13 -3.91 -3.71 4.03
CA VAL A 13 -3.51 -4.15 2.70
C VAL A 13 -4.65 -3.87 1.72
N ALA A 14 -4.34 -3.24 0.58
CA ALA A 14 -5.29 -2.96 -0.48
C ALA A 14 -6.56 -2.20 -0.02
N GLY A 15 -6.42 -1.38 1.03
CA GLY A 15 -7.53 -0.61 1.61
C GLY A 15 -8.57 -1.44 2.38
N ASP A 16 -8.33 -2.74 2.61
CA ASP A 16 -9.21 -3.57 3.44
C ASP A 16 -9.05 -3.21 4.92
N GLU A 17 -9.82 -2.23 5.40
CA GLU A 17 -9.75 -1.79 6.81
C GLU A 17 -10.38 -2.81 7.79
N THR A 18 -11.00 -3.88 7.30
CA THR A 18 -11.60 -4.92 8.16
C THR A 18 -10.56 -5.80 8.84
N LYS A 19 -9.31 -5.80 8.33
CA LYS A 19 -8.19 -6.57 8.86
C LYS A 19 -6.86 -5.86 8.59
N ALA A 20 -5.88 -6.08 9.46
CA ALA A 20 -4.53 -5.63 9.22
C ALA A 20 -3.54 -6.79 9.37
N TRP A 21 -2.48 -6.81 8.58
CA TRP A 21 -1.37 -7.71 8.80
C TRP A 21 -0.60 -7.29 10.05
N SER A 22 -0.47 -8.18 11.02
CA SER A 22 0.40 -7.98 12.19
C SER A 22 1.75 -8.62 11.95
N SER A 23 2.82 -7.82 11.96
CA SER A 23 4.19 -8.33 11.85
C SER A 23 4.56 -9.27 13.00
N ALA A 24 4.04 -9.03 14.20
CA ALA A 24 4.27 -9.86 15.39
C ALA A 24 3.56 -11.21 15.29
N ALA A 25 2.27 -11.21 14.91
CA ALA A 25 1.49 -12.44 14.78
C ALA A 25 1.77 -13.20 13.48
N ARG A 26 2.40 -12.54 12.49
CA ARG A 26 2.63 -13.04 11.13
C ARG A 26 1.32 -13.52 10.48
N ALA A 27 0.25 -12.79 10.74
CA ALA A 27 -1.10 -13.12 10.30
C ALA A 27 -1.95 -11.85 10.20
N PHE A 28 -3.05 -11.95 9.44
CA PHE A 28 -4.09 -10.94 9.45
C PHE A 28 -4.89 -11.01 10.76
N VAL A 29 -5.09 -9.86 11.39
CA VAL A 29 -5.85 -9.68 12.62
C VAL A 29 -6.94 -8.62 12.41
N THR A 30 -8.07 -8.78 13.08
CA THR A 30 -9.19 -7.82 13.02
C THR A 30 -9.11 -6.76 14.12
N GLU A 31 -8.33 -7.01 15.16
CA GLU A 31 -8.12 -6.08 16.28
C GLU A 31 -6.68 -5.58 16.26
N TYR A 32 -6.51 -4.27 16.14
CA TYR A 32 -5.21 -3.63 16.10
C TYR A 32 -5.30 -2.17 16.55
N PRO A 33 -4.25 -1.65 17.20
CA PRO A 33 -4.24 -0.27 17.67
C PRO A 33 -3.94 0.69 16.50
N ALA A 34 -4.70 1.79 16.43
CA ALA A 34 -4.59 2.75 15.33
C ALA A 34 -3.32 3.61 15.37
N ASP A 35 -2.58 3.62 16.47
CA ASP A 35 -1.35 4.42 16.67
C ASP A 35 -0.12 3.82 15.97
N ARG A 36 -0.18 2.56 15.51
CA ARG A 36 0.93 1.83 14.86
C ARG A 36 0.46 1.17 13.56
N LEU A 37 -0.27 1.95 12.77
CA LEU A 37 -0.95 1.49 11.57
C LEU A 37 -0.34 2.15 10.33
N SER A 38 0.04 1.34 9.35
CA SER A 38 0.42 1.76 8.00
C SER A 38 -0.55 1.20 6.98
N ARG A 39 -0.61 1.87 5.82
CA ARG A 39 -1.38 1.39 4.66
C ARG A 39 -0.42 1.00 3.55
N ILE A 40 -0.76 -0.06 2.83
CA ILE A 40 0.05 -0.57 1.72
C ILE A 40 -0.87 -1.03 0.58
N ALA A 41 -0.43 -0.86 -0.65
CA ALA A 41 -1.33 -0.99 -1.80
C ALA A 41 -1.76 -2.44 -2.04
N ASN A 42 -0.90 -3.42 -1.72
CA ASN A 42 -1.18 -4.83 -1.95
C ASN A 42 -0.25 -5.76 -1.13
N GLU A 43 -0.54 -7.07 -1.17
CA GLU A 43 0.25 -8.07 -0.44
C GLU A 43 1.69 -8.20 -0.97
N VAL A 44 1.94 -7.98 -2.27
CA VAL A 44 3.30 -8.09 -2.83
C VAL A 44 4.20 -7.01 -2.24
N GLU A 45 3.71 -5.78 -2.17
CA GLU A 45 4.43 -4.65 -1.57
C GLU A 45 4.64 -4.87 -0.06
N LEU A 46 3.63 -5.40 0.66
CA LEU A 46 3.79 -5.80 2.06
C LEU A 46 4.96 -6.75 2.26
N TYR A 47 5.05 -7.78 1.41
CA TYR A 47 6.11 -8.77 1.50
C TYR A 47 7.48 -8.18 1.16
N ASP A 48 7.58 -7.32 0.14
CA ASP A 48 8.85 -6.64 -0.21
C ASP A 48 9.32 -5.74 0.95
N VAL A 49 8.42 -4.95 1.54
CA VAL A 49 8.75 -4.10 2.69
C VAL A 49 9.20 -4.94 3.88
N LEU A 50 8.47 -6.00 4.23
CA LEU A 50 8.83 -6.87 5.34
C LEU A 50 10.11 -7.66 5.06
N ALA A 51 10.35 -8.13 3.84
CA ALA A 51 11.58 -8.83 3.48
C ALA A 51 12.81 -7.93 3.64
N ARG A 52 12.70 -6.64 3.32
CA ARG A 52 13.79 -5.66 3.46
C ARG A 52 14.01 -5.20 4.90
N GLN A 53 12.92 -4.92 5.62
CA GLN A 53 12.98 -4.28 6.94
C GLN A 53 12.98 -5.28 8.10
N TYR A 54 12.36 -6.45 7.91
CA TYR A 54 12.21 -7.47 8.94
C TYR A 54 12.11 -8.90 8.34
N PRO A 55 13.19 -9.42 7.73
CA PRO A 55 13.18 -10.68 6.98
C PRO A 55 12.74 -11.90 7.82
N VAL A 56 12.92 -11.87 9.14
CA VAL A 56 12.49 -12.95 10.04
C VAL A 56 10.96 -13.02 10.21
N GLY A 57 10.28 -11.87 10.14
CA GLY A 57 8.80 -11.80 10.19
C GLY A 57 8.15 -11.78 8.81
N ALA A 58 8.95 -11.75 7.75
CA ALA A 58 8.43 -11.81 6.39
C ALA A 58 7.61 -13.10 6.21
N PRO A 59 6.41 -12.99 5.63
CA PRO A 59 5.63 -14.16 5.28
C PRO A 59 6.31 -14.98 4.17
N SER A 60 6.15 -16.31 4.22
CA SER A 60 6.94 -17.27 3.44
C SER A 60 6.30 -17.70 2.11
N ARG A 61 5.24 -17.03 1.66
CA ARG A 61 4.61 -17.29 0.36
C ARG A 61 5.47 -16.70 -0.75
N THR A 62 5.60 -17.44 -1.84
CA THR A 62 6.14 -16.93 -3.10
C THR A 62 5.01 -16.40 -3.96
N PHE A 63 5.21 -15.25 -4.60
CA PHE A 63 4.31 -14.73 -5.62
C PHE A 63 4.74 -15.19 -7.00
N THR A 64 3.76 -15.48 -7.85
CA THR A 64 3.97 -15.67 -9.27
C THR A 64 4.31 -14.34 -9.94
N GLU A 65 4.97 -14.39 -11.10
CA GLU A 65 5.26 -13.21 -11.91
C GLU A 65 3.99 -12.43 -12.26
N ALA A 66 2.90 -13.12 -12.58
CA ALA A 66 1.62 -12.50 -12.88
C ALA A 66 1.04 -11.71 -11.68
N GLU A 67 1.16 -12.23 -10.47
CA GLU A 67 0.73 -11.53 -9.25
C GLU A 67 1.60 -10.29 -8.99
N CYS A 68 2.91 -10.38 -9.21
CA CYS A 68 3.81 -9.24 -9.10
C CYS A 68 3.49 -8.15 -10.13
N ILE A 69 3.26 -8.52 -11.39
CA ILE A 69 2.88 -7.58 -12.45
C ILE A 69 1.55 -6.90 -12.13
N ALA A 70 0.54 -7.66 -11.68
CA ALA A 70 -0.75 -7.10 -11.29
C ALA A 70 -0.62 -6.12 -10.11
N ALA A 71 0.21 -6.45 -9.11
CA ALA A 71 0.49 -5.58 -7.97
C ALA A 71 1.18 -4.27 -8.39
N LEU A 72 2.17 -4.34 -9.26
CA LEU A 72 2.87 -3.15 -9.78
C LEU A 72 1.92 -2.25 -10.58
N ASN A 73 1.12 -2.83 -11.48
CA ASN A 73 0.14 -2.06 -12.26
C ASN A 73 -0.91 -1.35 -11.39
N ASN A 74 -1.31 -1.94 -10.24
CA ASN A 74 -2.25 -1.31 -9.32
C ASN A 74 -1.61 -0.12 -8.56
N ILE A 75 -0.32 -0.18 -8.26
CA ILE A 75 0.42 0.96 -7.68
C ILE A 75 0.45 2.11 -8.70
N ASP A 76 0.77 1.79 -9.96
CA ASP A 76 0.79 2.77 -11.05
C ASP A 76 -0.61 3.39 -11.28
N ALA A 77 -1.68 2.60 -11.22
CA ALA A 77 -3.05 3.10 -11.40
C ALA A 77 -3.46 4.12 -10.31
N SER A 78 -3.14 3.86 -9.04
CA SER A 78 -3.48 4.78 -7.94
C SER A 78 -2.69 6.08 -8.00
N VAL A 79 -1.40 6.00 -8.36
CA VAL A 79 -0.54 7.17 -8.59
C VAL A 79 -1.03 7.96 -9.79
N LEU A 80 -1.41 7.28 -10.89
CA LEU A 80 -1.94 7.90 -12.09
C LEU A 80 -3.26 8.62 -11.82
N GLU A 81 -4.20 8.00 -11.09
CA GLU A 81 -5.49 8.60 -10.73
C GLU A 81 -5.28 9.88 -9.89
N THR A 82 -4.40 9.82 -8.89
CA THR A 82 -4.06 10.98 -8.06
C THR A 82 -3.42 12.10 -8.90
N ALA A 83 -2.48 11.74 -9.78
CA ALA A 83 -1.82 12.69 -10.67
C ALA A 83 -2.81 13.36 -11.64
N VAL A 84 -3.73 12.58 -12.22
CA VAL A 84 -4.79 13.07 -13.11
C VAL A 84 -5.75 13.98 -12.34
N GLY A 85 -6.14 13.63 -11.12
CA GLY A 85 -6.95 14.49 -10.25
C GLY A 85 -6.29 15.85 -9.97
N ASN A 86 -5.00 15.84 -9.62
CA ASN A 86 -4.23 17.06 -9.38
C ASN A 86 -4.10 17.92 -10.65
N LEU A 87 -3.85 17.29 -11.80
CA LEU A 87 -3.78 18.00 -13.08
C LEU A 87 -5.12 18.64 -13.46
N ASN A 88 -6.24 17.93 -13.29
CA ASN A 88 -7.57 18.48 -13.52
C ASN A 88 -7.86 19.69 -12.62
N GLN A 89 -7.49 19.61 -11.33
CA GLN A 89 -7.65 20.72 -10.41
C GLN A 89 -6.78 21.92 -10.78
N ALA A 90 -5.53 21.69 -11.18
CA ALA A 90 -4.62 22.73 -11.63
C ALA A 90 -5.13 23.40 -12.91
N ALA A 91 -5.58 22.61 -13.89
CA ALA A 91 -6.13 23.07 -15.16
C ALA A 91 -7.38 23.94 -14.94
N ALA A 92 -8.30 23.50 -14.07
CA ALA A 92 -9.48 24.29 -13.68
C ALA A 92 -9.08 25.63 -13.03
N SER A 93 -8.02 25.66 -12.23
CA SER A 93 -7.55 26.87 -11.54
C SER A 93 -6.99 27.93 -12.51
N ILE A 94 -6.52 27.53 -13.69
CA ILE A 94 -5.98 28.45 -14.72
C ILE A 94 -6.93 28.59 -15.92
N GLY A 95 -8.15 28.04 -15.86
CA GLY A 95 -9.11 28.06 -16.97
C GLY A 95 -8.64 27.30 -18.21
N PHE A 96 -7.75 26.31 -18.04
CA PHE A 96 -7.25 25.46 -19.11
C PHE A 96 -8.08 24.17 -19.18
N ASN A 97 -8.47 23.75 -20.40
CA ASN A 97 -9.15 22.48 -20.61
C ASN A 97 -8.12 21.41 -21.01
N LEU A 98 -8.00 20.37 -20.19
CA LEU A 98 -7.17 19.22 -20.52
C LEU A 98 -7.83 18.41 -21.65
N PRO A 99 -7.04 17.91 -22.63
CA PRO A 99 -7.54 16.96 -23.61
C PRO A 99 -7.95 15.66 -22.90
N SER A 100 -9.11 15.10 -23.30
CA SER A 100 -9.57 13.83 -22.77
C SER A 100 -8.59 12.73 -23.20
N ILE A 101 -7.95 12.08 -22.25
CA ILE A 101 -7.09 10.93 -22.50
C ILE A 101 -8.02 9.73 -22.63
N ALA A 102 -8.14 9.18 -23.84
CA ALA A 102 -8.89 7.97 -24.13
C ALA A 102 -8.06 6.72 -23.82
#